data_AF-A0AA95S6G0-F1
#
_entry.id   AF-A0AA95S6G0-F1
#
_cell.length_a   1.000
_cell.length_b   1.000
_cell.length_c   1.000
_cell.angle_alpha   90.00
_cell.angle_beta   90.00
_cell.angle_gamma   90.00
#
_symmetry.space_group_name_H-M   'P 1'
#
loop_
_entity.id
_entity.type
_entity.pdbx_description
1 polymer ?
#
loop_
_entity_poly.entity_id
_entity_poly.type
_entity_poly.pdbx_seq_one_letter_code
_entity_poly.pdbx_strand_id
1 'polypeptide(L)'
;MGQLNRTYRFKPFENLKYKSALFKHQLEEMGLLDYEMVMSIEKELASGSGRIVEESLKALLQNHRENESIINGYISQMDLVADRYSQNINDIKEQSITIYYEEVEVSAPK
;
A
#
# COMPACT_ATOMS: atom_id res chain seq x y z
N MET A 1 -35.87 18.04 -28.70
CA MET A 1 -34.69 17.25 -28.25
C MET A 1 -34.91 16.84 -26.80
N GLY A 2 -35.00 15.54 -26.56
CA GLY A 2 -35.03 14.97 -25.22
C GLY A 2 -33.62 14.61 -24.73
N GLN A 3 -33.48 14.43 -23.42
CA GLN A 3 -32.26 13.92 -22.80
C GLN A 3 -32.59 12.82 -21.79
N LEU A 4 -31.76 11.78 -21.75
CA LEU A 4 -31.85 10.70 -20.77
C LEU A 4 -30.52 10.62 -20.00
N ASN A 5 -30.59 10.84 -18.69
CA ASN A 5 -29.46 10.66 -17.79
C ASN A 5 -29.52 9.29 -17.13
N ARG A 6 -28.43 8.52 -17.18
CA ARG A 6 -28.28 7.26 -16.43
C ARG A 6 -26.87 7.12 -15.87
N THR A 7 -26.76 6.53 -14.69
CA THR A 7 -25.47 6.11 -14.12
C THR A 7 -25.29 4.62 -14.36
N TYR A 8 -24.19 4.26 -15.01
CA TYR A 8 -23.78 2.87 -15.17
C TYR A 8 -22.72 2.52 -14.14
N ARG A 9 -22.95 1.46 -13.36
CA ARG A 9 -22.00 0.96 -12.36
C ARG A 9 -21.23 -0.22 -12.95
N PHE A 10 -19.92 -0.09 -13.08
CA PHE A 10 -19.06 -1.17 -13.54
C PHE A 10 -18.85 -2.22 -12.45
N LYS A 11 -18.65 -1.76 -11.21
CA LYS A 11 -18.36 -2.60 -10.04
C LYS A 11 -18.94 -2.00 -8.75
N PRO A 12 -19.22 -2.82 -7.73
CA PRO A 12 -19.54 -2.33 -6.39
C PRO A 12 -18.32 -1.69 -5.73
N PHE A 13 -18.53 -1.02 -4.60
CA PHE A 13 -17.44 -0.55 -3.75
C PHE A 13 -16.63 -1.73 -3.21
N GLU A 14 -15.31 -1.62 -3.21
CA GLU A 14 -14.40 -2.62 -2.63
C GLU A 14 -13.35 -1.96 -1.74
N ASN A 15 -13.09 -2.55 -0.57
CA ASN A 15 -11.96 -2.18 0.26
C ASN A 15 -10.72 -2.96 -0.18
N LEU A 16 -9.79 -2.29 -0.85
CA LEU A 16 -8.60 -2.90 -1.46
C LEU A 16 -7.33 -2.72 -0.63
N LYS A 17 -7.45 -2.21 0.60
CA LYS A 17 -6.32 -1.94 1.50
C LYS A 17 -5.51 -3.19 1.84
N TYR A 18 -6.15 -4.36 1.87
CA TYR A 18 -5.50 -5.64 2.18
C TYR A 18 -4.38 -6.03 1.19
N LYS A 19 -4.34 -5.42 0.00
CA LYS A 19 -3.34 -5.76 -1.03
C LYS A 19 -1.90 -5.39 -0.62
N SER A 20 -1.70 -4.48 0.34
CA SER A 20 -0.37 -4.19 0.89
C SER A 20 0.15 -5.25 1.86
N ALA A 21 -0.72 -6.16 2.35
CA ALA A 21 -0.37 -7.09 3.42
C ALA A 21 0.86 -7.96 3.10
N LEU A 22 0.96 -8.46 1.85
CA LEU A 22 2.08 -9.31 1.44
C LEU A 22 3.42 -8.54 1.51
N PHE A 23 3.45 -7.30 1.05
CA PHE A 23 4.66 -6.47 1.08
C PHE A 23 5.04 -6.10 2.51
N LYS A 24 4.05 -5.78 3.35
CA LYS A 24 4.28 -5.49 4.77
C LYS A 24 4.84 -6.70 5.49
N HIS A 25 4.29 -7.88 5.24
CA HIS A 25 4.77 -9.12 5.83
C HIS A 25 6.23 -9.40 5.49
N GLN A 26 6.64 -9.24 4.23
CA GLN A 26 8.04 -9.41 3.82
C GLN A 26 8.98 -8.40 4.52
N LEU A 27 8.54 -7.16 4.72
CA LEU A 27 9.30 -6.14 5.44
C LEU A 27 9.44 -6.47 6.93
N GLU A 28 8.37 -6.99 7.55
CA GLU A 28 8.39 -7.47 8.93
C GLU A 28 9.32 -8.68 9.11
N GLU A 29 9.27 -9.65 8.19
CA GLU A 29 10.20 -10.79 8.18
C GLU A 29 11.66 -10.33 8.09
N MET A 30 11.96 -9.35 7.23
CA MET A 30 13.31 -8.78 7.13
C MET A 30 13.74 -8.08 8.44
N GLY A 31 12.83 -7.38 9.12
CA GLY A 31 13.11 -6.76 10.41
C GLY A 31 13.40 -7.79 11.51
N LEU A 32 12.68 -8.91 11.50
CA LEU A 32 12.94 -10.03 12.42
C LEU A 32 14.32 -10.64 12.19
N LEU A 33 14.69 -10.89 10.93
CA LEU A 33 16.01 -11.43 10.59
C LEU A 33 17.16 -10.47 10.97
N ASP A 34 16.98 -9.17 10.76
CA ASP A 34 17.95 -8.15 11.18
C ASP A 34 18.13 -8.14 12.71
N TYR A 35 17.03 -8.20 13.46
CA TYR A 35 17.06 -8.31 14.92
C TYR A 35 17.76 -9.60 15.39
N GLU A 36 17.44 -10.75 14.79
CA GLU A 36 18.08 -12.03 15.12
C GLU A 36 19.59 -12.00 14.88
N MET A 37 20.03 -11.38 13.77
CA MET A 37 21.45 -11.17 13.48
C MET A 37 22.12 -10.31 14.55
N VAL A 38 21.51 -9.19 14.94
CA VAL A 38 22.05 -8.30 15.98
C VAL A 38 22.22 -9.05 17.30
N MET A 39 21.18 -9.75 17.75
CA MET A 39 21.20 -10.54 18.98
C MET A 39 22.28 -11.64 18.96
N SER A 40 22.47 -12.29 17.81
CA SER A 40 23.52 -13.31 17.64
C SER A 40 24.91 -12.71 17.81
N ILE A 41 25.18 -11.58 17.14
CA ILE A 41 26.49 -10.91 17.19
C ILE A 41 26.75 -10.34 18.60
N GLU A 42 25.76 -9.71 19.22
CA GLU A 42 25.88 -9.22 20.60
C GLU A 42 26.24 -10.35 21.57
N LYS A 43 25.62 -11.52 21.42
CA LYS A 43 25.91 -12.70 22.23
C LYS A 43 27.33 -13.21 22.02
N GLU A 44 27.82 -13.25 20.78
CA GLU A 44 29.20 -13.66 20.47
C GLU A 44 30.23 -12.68 21.05
N LEU A 45 29.94 -11.39 20.97
CA LEU A 45 30.82 -10.33 21.45
C LEU A 45 30.73 -10.07 22.96
N ALA A 46 29.76 -10.65 23.66
CA ALA A 46 29.53 -10.42 25.09
C ALA A 46 30.73 -10.77 25.99
N SER A 47 31.61 -11.68 25.54
CA SER A 47 32.84 -12.05 26.26
C SER A 47 34.08 -11.24 25.82
N GLY A 48 33.96 -10.49 24.71
CA GLY A 48 35.01 -9.64 24.18
C GLY A 48 35.03 -8.28 24.87
N SER A 49 36.22 -7.75 25.15
CA SER A 49 36.39 -6.39 25.63
C SER A 49 37.48 -5.67 24.83
N GLY A 50 37.32 -4.36 24.66
CA GLY A 50 38.28 -3.50 23.95
C GLY A 50 37.62 -2.64 22.88
N ARG A 51 38.34 -1.58 22.49
CA ARG A 51 37.85 -0.53 21.58
C ARG A 51 37.22 -1.05 20.29
N ILE A 52 37.80 -2.10 19.70
CA ILE A 52 37.30 -2.69 18.44
C ILE A 52 35.91 -3.33 18.64
N VAL A 53 35.71 -4.04 19.75
CA VAL A 53 34.42 -4.67 20.08
C VAL A 53 33.36 -3.59 20.29
N GLU A 54 33.69 -2.53 21.04
CA GLU A 54 32.79 -1.41 21.31
C GLU A 54 32.40 -0.65 20.03
N GLU A 55 33.37 -0.36 19.15
CA GLU A 55 33.11 0.29 17.86
C GLU A 55 32.27 -0.59 16.93
N SER A 56 32.49 -1.91 16.95
CA SER A 56 31.72 -2.87 16.14
C SER A 56 30.28 -2.96 16.60
N LEU A 57 30.03 -3.07 17.91
CA LEU A 57 28.69 -3.06 18.49
C LEU A 57 27.96 -1.75 18.19
N LYS A 58 28.65 -0.62 18.30
CA LYS A 58 28.08 0.69 17.97
C LYS A 58 27.66 0.78 16.51
N ALA A 59 28.49 0.30 15.58
CA ALA A 59 28.18 0.28 14.15
C ALA A 59 27.00 -0.67 13.85
N LEU A 60 27.00 -1.86 14.45
CA LEU A 60 25.91 -2.82 14.33
C LEU A 60 24.56 -2.23 14.76
N LEU A 61 24.50 -1.62 15.95
CA LEU A 61 23.29 -0.99 16.48
C LEU A 61 22.86 0.24 15.69
N GLN A 62 23.81 0.93 15.04
CA GLN A 62 23.47 2.03 14.14
C GLN A 62 22.80 1.49 12.87
N ASN A 63 23.39 0.47 12.24
CA ASN A 63 22.83 -0.16 11.04
C ASN A 63 21.45 -0.77 11.31
N HIS A 64 21.27 -1.43 12.46
CA HIS A 64 19.96 -1.98 12.87
C HIS A 64 18.88 -0.90 12.93
N ARG A 65 19.18 0.24 13.59
CA ARG A 65 18.24 1.36 13.68
C ARG A 65 17.92 1.99 12.33
N GLU A 66 18.90 2.03 11.42
CA GLU A 66 18.68 2.48 10.05
C GLU A 66 17.76 1.53 9.28
N ASN A 67 17.99 0.22 9.40
CA ASN A 67 17.14 -0.81 8.80
C ASN A 67 15.70 -0.74 9.34
N GLU A 68 15.53 -0.64 10.66
CA GLU A 68 14.21 -0.45 11.28
C GLU A 68 13.50 0.80 10.75
N SER A 69 14.22 1.91 10.61
CA SER A 69 13.66 3.15 10.07
C SER A 69 13.19 2.99 8.63
N ILE A 70 14.00 2.32 7.79
CA ILE A 70 13.67 2.04 6.39
C ILE A 70 12.44 1.13 6.30
N ILE A 71 12.41 0.04 7.06
CA ILE A 71 11.31 -0.92 7.10
C ILE A 71 10.00 -0.23 7.50
N ASN A 72 10.01 0.51 8.60
CA ASN A 72 8.83 1.24 9.09
C ASN A 72 8.37 2.32 8.09
N GLY A 73 9.31 2.98 7.43
CA GLY A 73 9.03 3.95 6.36
C GLY A 73 8.29 3.30 5.20
N TYR A 74 8.76 2.17 4.70
CA TYR A 74 8.10 1.44 3.62
C TYR A 74 6.75 0.85 4.01
N ILE A 75 6.61 0.30 5.23
CA ILE A 75 5.31 -0.16 5.74
C ILE A 75 4.28 0.97 5.70
N SER A 76 4.65 2.15 6.21
CA SER A 76 3.79 3.33 6.21
C SER A 76 3.43 3.79 4.78
N GLN A 77 4.40 3.74 3.86
CA GLN A 77 4.17 4.06 2.45
C GLN A 77 3.21 3.07 1.79
N MET A 78 3.33 1.78 2.11
CA MET A 78 2.44 0.74 1.58
C MET A 78 0.99 0.94 2.03
N ASP A 79 0.76 1.31 3.29
CA ASP A 79 -0.58 1.64 3.79
C ASP A 79 -1.17 2.85 3.05
N LEU A 80 -0.38 3.91 2.86
CA LEU A 80 -0.82 5.10 2.13
C LEU A 80 -1.13 4.82 0.65
N VAL A 81 -0.31 4.01 -0.03
CA VAL A 81 -0.53 3.66 -1.43
C VAL A 81 -1.74 2.73 -1.58
N ALA A 82 -1.94 1.78 -0.67
CA ALA A 82 -3.11 0.90 -0.67
C ALA A 82 -4.41 1.67 -0.45
N ASP A 83 -4.40 2.67 0.44
CA ASP A 83 -5.51 3.58 0.66
C ASP A 83 -5.87 4.37 -0.61
N ARG A 84 -4.86 5.00 -1.24
CA ARG A 84 -5.04 5.74 -2.49
C ARG A 84 -5.54 4.86 -3.63
N TYR A 85 -4.99 3.66 -3.75
CA TYR A 85 -5.43 2.70 -4.76
C TYR A 85 -6.89 2.30 -4.54
N SER A 86 -7.28 2.02 -3.29
CA SER A 86 -8.67 1.71 -2.96
C SER A 86 -9.60 2.87 -3.28
N GLN A 87 -9.20 4.12 -3.00
CA GLN A 87 -9.98 5.31 -3.36
C GLN A 87 -10.13 5.42 -4.88
N ASN A 88 -9.03 5.39 -5.63
CA ASN A 88 -9.04 5.53 -7.08
C ASN A 88 -9.93 4.50 -7.78
N ILE A 89 -9.89 3.23 -7.38
CA ILE A 89 -10.76 2.19 -7.96
C ILE A 89 -12.23 2.47 -7.67
N ASN A 90 -12.53 2.99 -6.47
CA ASN A 90 -13.90 3.31 -6.08
C ASN A 90 -14.43 4.60 -6.71
N ASP A 91 -13.55 5.53 -7.07
CA ASP A 91 -13.91 6.76 -7.76
C ASP A 91 -14.30 6.49 -9.23
N ILE A 92 -13.65 5.51 -9.86
CA ILE A 92 -13.91 5.12 -11.25
C ILE A 92 -14.91 3.96 -11.40
N LYS A 93 -15.56 3.53 -10.31
CA LYS A 93 -16.46 2.35 -10.32
C LYS A 93 -17.78 2.59 -11.06
N GLU A 94 -18.13 3.84 -11.33
CA GLU A 94 -19.35 4.22 -12.04
C GLU A 94 -19.12 5.39 -12.99
N GLN A 95 -19.95 5.48 -14.02
CA GLN A 95 -19.93 6.56 -15.00
C GLN A 95 -21.35 7.08 -15.23
N SER A 96 -21.50 8.39 -15.20
CA SER A 96 -22.74 9.06 -15.60
C SER A 96 -22.76 9.27 -17.11
N ILE A 97 -23.86 8.88 -17.74
CA ILE A 97 -24.09 8.90 -19.18
C ILE A 97 -25.31 9.75 -19.46
N THR A 98 -25.18 10.70 -20.39
CA THR A 98 -26.29 11.51 -20.92
C THR A 98 -26.49 11.16 -22.39
N ILE A 99 -27.70 10.74 -22.75
CA ILE A 99 -28.08 10.39 -24.12
C ILE A 99 -29.05 11.46 -24.62
N TYR A 100 -28.67 12.15 -25.70
CA TYR A 100 -29.53 13.11 -26.40
C TYR A 100 -30.28 12.40 -27.53
N TYR A 101 -31.57 12.71 -27.68
CA TYR A 101 -32.41 12.14 -28.74
C TYR A 101 -33.42 13.15 -29.30
N GLU A 102 -33.81 12.95 -30.55
CA GLU A 102 -34.90 13.68 -31.19
C GLU A 102 -36.13 12.77 -31.27
N GLU A 103 -37.28 13.28 -30.81
CA GLU A 103 -38.55 12.58 -30.96
C GLU A 103 -39.07 12.85 -32.37
N VAL A 104 -39.19 11.78 -33.18
CA VAL A 104 -39.82 11.86 -34.49
C VAL A 104 -41.29 11.50 -34.30
N GLU A 105 -42.20 12.46 -34.48
CA GLU A 105 -43.64 12.18 -34.51
C GLU A 105 -43.96 11.31 -35.74
N VAL A 106 -44.21 10.02 -35.51
CA VAL A 106 -44.77 9.15 -36.55
C VAL A 106 -46.27 9.42 -36.59
N SER A 107 -46.70 10.29 -37.52
CA SER A 107 -48.12 10.44 -37.82
C SER A 107 -48.67 9.10 -38.30
N ALA A 108 -49.60 8.50 -37.53
CA ALA A 108 -50.25 7.26 -37.92
C ALA A 108 -50.93 7.42 -39.29
N PRO A 109 -50.75 6.46 -40.24
CA PRO A 109 -51.48 6.50 -41.49
C PRO A 109 -52.99 6.40 -41.20
N LYS A 110 -53.76 7.33 -41.79
CA LYS A 110 -55.22 7.38 -41.72
C LYS A 110 -55.88 6.14 -42.30
#